data_AF-A0AAW8HUR1-F1
#
_entry.id   AF-A0AAW8HUR1-F1
#
_cell.length_a   1.000
_cell.length_b   1.000
_cell.length_c   1.000
_cell.angle_alpha   90.00
_cell.angle_beta   90.00
_cell.angle_gamma   90.00
#
_symmetry.space_group_name_H-M   'P 1'
#
loop_
_entity.id
_entity.type
_entity.pdbx_description
1 polymer ?
#
loop_
_entity_poly.entity_id
_entity_poly.type
_entity_poly.pdbx_seq_one_letter_code
_entity_poly.pdbx_strand_id
1 'polypeptide(L)'
;MTQYDFVGFGLKAETTSLPTVLNIEVNMRKYVSLIIAFLPMYSMANSPDFPVVNSTKNGDQCEMSFNGKVISKHGCKYETSSYLTSYSLLTDTWTGVWIFQDSVMGNACEAGAIRVISMDLENKIQAHNPIDYCMGEVVVNNDRDKVKIDIRDINDPKKIEVWIFKGNKLTKQK
;
A
#
# COMPACT_ATOMS: atom_id res chain seq x y z
N MET A 1 -71.65 -70.66 29.35
CA MET A 1 -70.75 -69.51 29.58
C MET A 1 -69.38 -69.96 29.10
N THR A 2 -69.15 -69.85 27.80
CA THR A 2 -68.25 -68.86 27.15
C THR A 2 -66.77 -69.16 27.45
N GLN A 3 -65.83 -69.30 26.51
CA GLN A 3 -65.80 -69.11 25.05
C GLN A 3 -64.33 -69.33 24.58
N TYR A 4 -64.11 -70.10 23.49
CA TYR A 4 -62.96 -70.18 22.53
C TYR A 4 -61.52 -70.36 23.06
N ASP A 5 -60.75 -71.41 22.71
CA ASP A 5 -60.21 -71.96 21.43
C ASP A 5 -58.78 -71.50 21.06
N PHE A 6 -57.93 -72.52 20.85
CA PHE A 6 -56.80 -72.69 19.92
C PHE A 6 -55.54 -71.78 19.90
N VAL A 7 -54.39 -72.43 20.18
CA VAL A 7 -53.20 -72.63 19.32
C VAL A 7 -52.37 -71.42 18.81
N GLY A 8 -51.04 -71.52 19.06
CA GLY A 8 -50.03 -71.49 17.97
C GLY A 8 -49.20 -70.21 17.76
N PHE A 9 -47.88 -70.38 17.95
CA PHE A 9 -46.73 -69.78 17.23
C PHE A 9 -46.80 -68.33 16.69
N GLY A 10 -45.78 -67.52 17.07
CA GLY A 10 -45.17 -66.54 16.16
C GLY A 10 -44.82 -65.15 16.73
N LEU A 11 -43.51 -64.94 16.94
CA LEU A 11 -42.70 -63.71 16.69
C LEU A 11 -43.27 -62.31 16.97
N LYS A 12 -42.56 -61.52 17.81
CA LYS A 12 -42.14 -60.15 17.42
C LYS A 12 -40.96 -59.61 18.22
N ALA A 13 -40.08 -58.92 17.50
CA ALA A 13 -38.81 -58.35 17.92
C ALA A 13 -38.96 -57.03 18.70
N GLU A 14 -37.97 -56.69 19.53
CA GLU A 14 -37.62 -55.28 19.73
C GLU A 14 -36.13 -55.08 20.07
N THR A 15 -35.55 -54.17 19.31
CA THR A 15 -34.19 -53.62 19.29
C THR A 15 -33.89 -52.75 20.50
N THR A 16 -32.61 -52.61 20.87
CA THR A 16 -31.91 -51.31 20.77
C THR A 16 -30.43 -51.43 21.14
N SER A 17 -29.61 -50.91 20.24
CA SER A 17 -28.17 -50.72 20.33
C SER A 17 -27.85 -49.29 20.81
N LEU A 18 -26.88 -49.13 21.71
CA LEU A 18 -26.10 -47.90 21.90
C LEU A 18 -24.87 -48.25 22.76
N PRO A 19 -23.64 -48.15 22.21
CA PRO A 19 -22.90 -46.91 22.43
C PRO A 19 -21.90 -46.61 21.27
N THR A 20 -22.36 -46.01 20.17
CA THR A 20 -21.46 -45.53 19.11
C THR A 20 -21.47 -44.00 18.96
N VAL A 21 -22.50 -43.33 19.49
CA VAL A 21 -22.72 -41.89 19.29
C VAL A 21 -21.78 -41.03 20.17
N LEU A 22 -21.51 -41.44 21.41
CA LEU A 22 -20.72 -40.65 22.36
C LEU A 22 -19.23 -40.50 21.99
N ASN A 23 -18.65 -41.48 21.28
CA ASN A 23 -17.23 -41.43 20.89
C ASN A 23 -16.95 -40.54 19.67
N ILE A 24 -17.97 -40.28 18.84
CA ILE A 24 -17.82 -39.44 17.63
C ILE A 24 -17.81 -37.96 18.01
N GLU A 25 -18.61 -37.58 19.00
CA GLU A 25 -18.79 -36.19 19.45
C GLU A 25 -17.53 -35.59 20.09
N VAL A 26 -16.81 -36.38 20.89
CA VAL A 26 -15.58 -35.95 21.60
C VAL A 26 -14.42 -35.77 20.62
N ASN A 27 -14.37 -36.58 19.56
CA ASN A 27 -13.31 -36.49 18.55
C ASN A 27 -13.52 -35.26 17.65
N MET A 28 -14.76 -35.01 17.21
CA MET A 28 -15.10 -33.87 16.34
C MET A 28 -14.80 -32.51 17.00
N ARG A 29 -15.05 -32.36 18.32
CA ARG A 29 -14.70 -31.15 19.08
C ARG A 29 -13.19 -30.87 19.14
N LYS A 30 -12.36 -31.91 19.22
CA LYS A 30 -10.89 -31.78 19.21
C LYS A 30 -10.37 -31.35 17.83
N TYR A 31 -10.91 -31.92 16.75
CA TYR A 31 -10.54 -31.54 15.39
C TYR A 31 -11.02 -30.12 15.02
N VAL A 32 -12.22 -29.73 15.43
CA VAL A 32 -12.75 -28.37 15.21
C VAL A 32 -11.94 -27.33 15.98
N SER A 33 -11.54 -27.64 17.22
CA SER A 33 -10.65 -26.75 18.00
C SER A 33 -9.26 -26.61 17.37
N LEU A 34 -8.75 -27.67 16.74
CA LEU A 34 -7.48 -27.64 16.02
C LEU A 34 -7.55 -26.74 14.77
N ILE A 35 -8.63 -26.82 13.99
CA ILE A 35 -8.80 -26.02 12.76
C ILE A 35 -8.92 -24.52 13.10
N ILE A 36 -9.59 -24.16 14.19
CA ILE A 36 -9.71 -22.77 14.65
C ILE A 36 -8.37 -22.21 15.15
N ALA A 37 -7.51 -23.04 15.73
CA ALA A 37 -6.18 -22.62 16.18
C ALA A 37 -5.17 -22.39 15.03
N PHE A 38 -5.39 -22.97 13.85
CA PHE A 38 -4.53 -22.80 12.67
C PHE A 38 -4.98 -21.69 11.70
N LEU A 39 -6.18 -21.14 11.88
CA LEU A 39 -6.71 -20.06 11.03
C LEU A 39 -6.09 -18.66 11.23
N PRO A 40 -5.43 -18.27 12.35
CA PRO A 40 -4.86 -16.93 12.45
C PRO A 40 -3.52 -16.75 11.72
N MET A 41 -2.92 -17.80 11.14
CA MET A 41 -1.63 -17.69 10.43
C MET A 41 -1.74 -17.24 8.97
N TYR A 42 -2.94 -17.18 8.39
CA TYR A 42 -3.15 -16.76 7.00
C TYR A 42 -3.46 -15.28 6.82
N SER A 43 -3.32 -14.46 7.86
CA SER A 43 -3.64 -13.04 7.78
C SER A 43 -2.53 -12.13 8.24
N MET A 44 -1.26 -12.42 7.98
CA MET A 44 -0.19 -11.40 8.07
C MET A 44 0.91 -11.67 7.04
N ALA A 45 0.96 -10.82 6.02
CA ALA A 45 2.14 -10.35 5.27
C ALA A 45 1.83 -10.09 3.79
N ASN A 46 0.84 -9.24 3.49
CA ASN A 46 1.00 -8.38 2.31
C ASN A 46 1.70 -7.13 2.84
N SER A 47 3.02 -7.19 3.01
CA SER A 47 3.77 -5.94 3.06
C SER A 47 3.47 -5.21 1.75
N PRO A 48 3.13 -3.92 1.77
CA PRO A 48 3.06 -3.17 0.53
C PRO A 48 4.43 -3.29 -0.14
N ASP A 49 4.51 -4.05 -1.23
CA ASP A 49 5.74 -4.19 -1.99
C ASP A 49 6.08 -2.81 -2.53
N PHE A 50 7.15 -2.22 -1.98
CA PHE A 50 7.63 -0.95 -2.48
C PHE A 50 8.02 -1.14 -3.94
N PRO A 51 7.50 -0.29 -4.86
CA PRO A 51 7.87 -0.39 -6.25
C PRO A 51 9.37 -0.18 -6.41
N VAL A 52 9.96 -0.92 -7.34
CA VAL A 52 11.32 -0.63 -7.81
C VAL A 52 11.25 0.67 -8.60
N VAL A 53 11.90 1.70 -8.07
CA VAL A 53 11.94 3.04 -8.66
C VAL A 53 13.27 3.25 -9.37
N ASN A 54 13.21 3.59 -10.65
CA ASN A 54 14.39 3.97 -11.43
C ASN A 54 14.19 5.34 -12.08
N SER A 55 15.26 6.15 -12.08
CA SER A 55 15.34 7.40 -12.81
C SER A 55 16.53 7.33 -13.77
N THR A 56 16.29 7.56 -15.05
CA THR A 56 17.32 7.41 -16.09
C THR A 56 17.31 8.60 -17.05
N LYS A 57 18.48 8.91 -17.61
CA LYS A 57 18.65 9.87 -18.71
C LYS A 57 18.98 9.10 -19.99
N ASN A 58 18.24 9.37 -21.06
CA ASN A 58 18.46 8.83 -22.39
C ASN A 58 18.49 9.98 -23.41
N GLY A 59 19.70 10.41 -23.78
CA GLY A 59 19.90 11.60 -24.60
C GLY A 59 19.36 12.87 -23.90
N ASP A 60 18.46 13.59 -24.56
CA ASP A 60 17.84 14.82 -24.06
C ASP A 60 16.54 14.56 -23.27
N GLN A 61 16.28 13.31 -22.87
CA GLN A 61 15.07 12.92 -22.16
C GLN A 61 15.40 12.24 -20.84
N CYS A 62 14.66 12.59 -19.78
CA CYS A 62 14.74 11.96 -18.47
C CYS A 62 13.42 11.28 -18.15
N GLU A 63 13.53 10.07 -17.63
CA GLU A 63 12.41 9.17 -17.41
C GLU A 63 12.44 8.63 -15.99
N MET A 64 11.27 8.59 -15.35
CA MET A 64 11.07 7.93 -14.07
C MET A 64 10.14 6.74 -14.27
N SER A 65 10.56 5.59 -13.77
CA SER A 65 9.82 4.33 -13.90
C SER A 65 9.61 3.66 -12.56
N PHE A 66 8.44 3.04 -12.43
CA PHE A 66 8.02 2.28 -11.26
C PHE A 66 7.71 0.85 -11.74
N ASN A 67 8.42 -0.14 -11.20
CA ASN A 67 8.34 -1.54 -11.65
C ASN A 67 8.54 -1.68 -13.17
N GLY A 68 9.49 -0.90 -13.72
CA GLY A 68 9.81 -0.89 -15.16
C GLY A 68 8.81 -0.13 -16.05
N LYS A 69 7.68 0.34 -15.52
CA LYS A 69 6.72 1.18 -16.27
C LYS A 69 7.10 2.65 -16.14
N VAL A 70 7.30 3.33 -17.26
CA VAL A 70 7.55 4.79 -17.29
C VAL A 70 6.29 5.54 -16.83
N ILE A 71 6.45 6.36 -15.79
CA ILE A 71 5.37 7.15 -15.16
C ILE A 71 5.51 8.64 -15.50
N SER A 72 6.74 9.11 -15.70
CA SER A 72 7.02 10.49 -16.03
C SER A 72 8.16 10.56 -17.02
N LYS A 73 8.06 11.49 -17.97
CA LYS A 73 9.06 11.78 -18.98
C LYS A 73 9.11 13.27 -19.23
N HIS A 74 10.31 13.84 -19.33
CA HIS A 74 10.52 15.26 -19.60
C HIS A 74 11.82 15.49 -20.38
N GLY A 75 11.91 16.64 -21.05
CA GLY A 75 13.16 17.08 -21.66
C GLY A 75 14.15 17.54 -20.59
N CYS A 76 15.37 17.01 -20.64
CA CYS A 76 16.41 17.23 -19.61
C CYS A 76 17.80 17.41 -20.25
N LYS A 77 17.86 18.10 -21.40
CA LYS A 77 19.09 18.30 -22.18
C LYS A 77 20.27 18.76 -21.31
N TYR A 78 20.03 19.75 -20.46
CA TYR A 78 21.02 20.35 -19.56
C TYR A 78 20.88 19.89 -18.11
N GLU A 79 20.31 18.72 -17.86
CA GLU A 79 20.09 18.16 -16.52
C GLU A 79 20.61 16.71 -16.46
N THR A 80 20.86 16.17 -15.27
CA THR A 80 21.00 14.73 -15.04
C THR A 80 19.63 14.10 -14.78
N SER A 81 19.55 12.78 -14.70
CA SER A 81 18.35 12.11 -14.20
C SER A 81 17.97 12.64 -12.82
N SER A 82 16.66 12.80 -12.57
CA SER A 82 16.13 13.22 -11.27
C SER A 82 16.54 12.23 -10.18
N TYR A 83 16.95 12.71 -9.03
CA TYR A 83 17.31 11.85 -7.89
C TYR A 83 16.21 11.90 -6.84
N LEU A 84 16.00 10.79 -6.13
CA LEU A 84 15.02 10.70 -5.05
C LEU A 84 15.54 11.48 -3.83
N THR A 85 14.82 12.51 -3.39
CA THR A 85 15.16 13.30 -2.20
C THR A 85 14.44 12.81 -0.97
N SER A 86 13.20 12.35 -1.11
CA SER A 86 12.40 11.85 -0.01
C SER A 86 11.38 10.82 -0.45
N TYR A 87 11.06 9.92 0.47
CA TYR A 87 9.93 9.03 0.40
C TYR A 87 9.09 9.17 1.68
N SER A 88 7.77 9.15 1.50
CA SER A 88 6.79 9.29 2.59
C SER A 88 5.66 8.29 2.40
N LEU A 89 5.24 7.64 3.49
CA LEU A 89 4.02 6.82 3.51
C LEU A 89 2.97 7.52 4.37
N LEU A 90 1.89 7.99 3.75
CA LEU A 90 0.74 8.55 4.47
C LEU A 90 -0.08 7.40 5.04
N THR A 91 -0.01 7.18 6.35
CA THR A 91 -0.61 6.01 7.01
C THR A 91 -2.14 6.02 7.00
N ASP A 92 -2.76 7.20 6.91
CA ASP A 92 -4.22 7.33 6.93
C ASP A 92 -4.86 6.83 5.62
N THR A 93 -4.14 6.96 4.51
CA THR A 93 -4.61 6.56 3.16
C THR A 93 -3.75 5.48 2.53
N TRP A 94 -2.69 5.05 3.24
CA TRP A 94 -1.62 4.18 2.73
C TRP A 94 -1.09 4.63 1.37
N THR A 95 -0.93 5.95 1.21
CA THR A 95 -0.42 6.54 -0.03
C THR A 95 1.08 6.74 0.08
N GLY A 96 1.84 6.07 -0.79
CA GLY A 96 3.27 6.34 -0.97
C GLY A 96 3.45 7.63 -1.76
N VAL A 97 4.41 8.46 -1.36
CA VAL A 97 4.77 9.72 -2.00
C VAL A 97 6.28 9.74 -2.20
N TRP A 98 6.72 9.86 -3.45
CA TRP A 98 8.11 9.98 -3.83
C TRP A 98 8.35 11.39 -4.33
N ILE A 99 9.38 12.03 -3.79
CA ILE A 99 9.79 13.37 -4.15
C ILE A 99 11.15 13.25 -4.80
N PHE A 100 11.23 13.67 -6.04
CA PHE A 100 12.46 13.73 -6.81
C PHE A 100 12.84 15.18 -7.04
N GLN A 101 14.14 15.41 -7.21
CA GLN A 101 14.67 16.69 -7.60
C GLN A 101 15.49 16.51 -8.88
N ASP A 102 15.20 17.35 -9.88
CA ASP A 102 16.03 17.44 -11.07
C ASP A 102 17.37 18.08 -10.71
N SER A 103 18.44 17.61 -11.33
CA SER A 103 19.79 18.12 -11.09
C SER A 103 20.29 18.80 -12.36
N VAL A 104 20.37 20.13 -12.32
CA VAL A 104 20.75 20.94 -13.47
C VAL A 104 22.27 20.94 -13.64
N MET A 105 22.73 20.88 -14.87
CA MET A 105 24.14 21.01 -15.24
C MET A 105 24.45 22.48 -15.56
N GLY A 106 25.38 23.09 -14.82
CA GLY A 106 25.87 24.45 -15.08
C GLY A 106 25.25 25.50 -14.16
N ASN A 107 25.29 26.77 -14.58
CA ASN A 107 25.01 27.94 -13.72
C ASN A 107 23.57 28.48 -13.85
N ALA A 108 22.66 27.78 -14.52
CA ALA A 108 21.29 28.23 -14.73
C ALA A 108 20.36 27.48 -13.77
N CYS A 109 20.03 28.12 -12.64
CA CYS A 109 19.42 27.52 -11.44
C CYS A 109 20.31 26.50 -10.71
N GLU A 110 20.54 26.76 -9.42
CA GLU A 110 21.27 25.84 -8.54
C GLU A 110 20.44 24.60 -8.19
N ALA A 111 19.12 24.68 -8.33
CA ALA A 111 18.19 23.57 -8.11
C ALA A 111 17.26 23.39 -9.30
N GLY A 112 17.05 22.13 -9.72
CA GLY A 112 16.04 21.80 -10.72
C GLY A 112 14.65 21.63 -10.12
N ALA A 113 13.66 21.40 -10.99
CA ALA A 113 12.27 21.23 -10.58
C ALA A 113 12.10 20.05 -9.61
N ILE A 114 11.14 20.20 -8.69
CA ILE A 114 10.76 19.13 -7.76
C ILE A 114 9.59 18.37 -8.37
N ARG A 115 9.73 17.05 -8.47
CA ARG A 115 8.72 16.16 -9.04
C ARG A 115 8.11 15.30 -7.94
N VAL A 116 6.80 15.36 -7.81
CA VAL A 116 6.05 14.59 -6.82
C VAL A 116 5.29 13.48 -7.53
N ILE A 117 5.49 12.24 -7.11
CA ILE A 117 4.77 11.07 -7.59
C ILE A 117 4.08 10.42 -6.40
N SER A 118 2.81 10.04 -6.55
CA SER A 118 2.07 9.31 -5.53
C SER A 118 1.59 7.96 -6.04
N MET A 119 1.48 6.98 -5.14
CA MET A 119 0.86 5.67 -5.37
C MET A 119 -0.12 5.39 -4.24
N ASP A 120 -1.37 5.08 -4.56
CA ASP A 120 -2.37 4.69 -3.57
C ASP A 120 -2.39 3.16 -3.33
N LEU A 121 -3.25 2.71 -2.41
CA LEU A 121 -3.48 1.31 -2.06
C LEU A 121 -3.88 0.42 -3.25
N GLU A 122 -4.45 1.02 -4.30
CA GLU A 122 -4.88 0.31 -5.51
C GLU A 122 -3.75 0.24 -6.54
N ASN A 123 -2.52 0.61 -6.15
CA ASN A 123 -1.34 0.76 -7.00
C ASN A 123 -1.52 1.78 -8.13
N LYS A 124 -2.46 2.73 -7.98
CA LYS A 124 -2.65 3.80 -8.96
C LYS A 124 -1.57 4.85 -8.76
N ILE A 125 -0.70 4.96 -9.76
CA ILE A 125 0.41 5.91 -9.77
C ILE A 125 -0.03 7.21 -10.44
N GLN A 126 0.29 8.34 -9.82
CA GLN A 126 0.03 9.67 -10.35
C GLN A 126 1.29 10.54 -10.25
N ALA A 127 1.76 11.05 -11.38
CA ALA A 127 2.72 12.15 -11.41
C ALA A 127 1.96 13.48 -11.27
N HIS A 128 2.38 14.31 -10.34
CA HIS A 128 1.81 15.64 -10.12
C HIS A 128 2.56 16.69 -10.93
N ASN A 129 1.95 17.86 -11.09
CA ASN A 129 2.61 18.99 -11.75
C ASN A 129 3.94 19.29 -11.03
N PRO A 130 5.05 19.43 -11.77
CA PRO A 130 6.34 19.79 -11.16
C PRO A 130 6.23 21.12 -10.43
N ILE A 131 6.92 21.21 -9.30
CA ILE A 131 7.12 22.49 -8.62
C ILE A 131 8.36 23.12 -9.25
N ASP A 132 8.14 24.20 -9.98
CA ASP A 132 9.22 24.98 -10.57
C ASP A 132 9.93 25.76 -9.47
N TYR A 133 11.25 25.67 -9.49
CA TYR A 133 12.10 26.14 -8.43
C TYR A 133 13.53 26.29 -8.94
N CYS A 134 14.24 27.31 -8.43
CA CYS A 134 15.54 27.68 -8.95
C CYS A 134 16.64 27.75 -7.88
N MET A 135 16.31 28.16 -6.65
CA MET A 135 17.32 28.43 -5.61
C MET A 135 16.72 28.40 -4.20
N GLY A 136 17.43 27.74 -3.29
CA GLY A 136 17.11 27.65 -1.86
C GLY A 136 17.26 26.22 -1.30
N GLU A 137 16.84 26.01 -0.06
CA GLU A 137 16.78 24.69 0.59
C GLU A 137 15.39 24.04 0.44
N VAL A 138 15.35 22.76 0.07
CA VAL A 138 14.13 21.95 0.03
C VAL A 138 14.05 21.09 1.30
N VAL A 139 13.02 21.32 2.12
CA VAL A 139 12.77 20.56 3.34
C VAL A 139 11.44 19.82 3.22
N VAL A 140 11.52 18.49 3.24
CA VAL A 140 10.34 17.62 3.22
C VAL A 140 9.98 17.21 4.64
N ASN A 141 8.76 17.51 5.06
CA ASN A 141 8.19 17.09 6.33
C ASN A 141 7.02 16.14 6.11
N ASN A 142 7.06 15.01 6.83
CA ASN A 142 6.08 13.95 6.72
C ASN A 142 5.14 13.96 7.92
N ASP A 143 3.84 13.94 7.65
CA ASP A 143 2.78 13.78 8.66
C ASP A 143 1.95 12.53 8.30
N ARG A 144 0.98 12.16 9.15
CA ARG A 144 0.12 10.98 8.93
C ARG A 144 -0.78 11.09 7.71
N ASP A 145 -1.26 12.30 7.43
CA ASP A 145 -2.29 12.58 6.42
C ASP A 145 -1.81 13.47 5.25
N LYS A 146 -0.58 13.99 5.33
CA LYS A 146 -0.02 14.93 4.35
C LYS A 146 1.50 14.90 4.29
N VAL A 147 2.04 15.30 3.15
CA VAL A 147 3.46 15.65 3.00
C VAL A 147 3.56 17.16 2.79
N LYS A 148 4.42 17.83 3.54
CA LYS A 148 4.70 19.26 3.41
C LYS A 148 6.09 19.43 2.81
N ILE A 149 6.19 20.19 1.73
CA ILE A 149 7.43 20.52 1.04
C ILE A 149 7.65 22.02 1.21
N ASP A 150 8.62 22.36 2.04
CA ASP A 150 9.03 23.74 2.28
C ASP A 150 10.22 24.06 1.38
N ILE A 151 10.11 25.16 0.64
CA ILE A 151 11.15 25.69 -0.21
C ILE A 151 11.60 27.02 0.41
N ARG A 152 12.82 27.06 0.93
CA ARG A 152 13.36 28.19 1.71
C ARG A 152 14.41 28.93 0.92
N ASP A 153 14.21 30.23 0.70
CA ASP A 153 15.22 31.06 0.04
C ASP A 153 16.49 31.13 0.91
N ILE A 154 17.65 30.79 0.34
CA ILE A 154 18.95 30.82 1.05
C ILE A 154 19.33 32.25 1.43
N ASN A 155 18.89 33.25 0.65
CA ASN A 155 19.21 34.66 0.91
C ASN A 155 18.20 35.33 1.85
N ASP A 156 16.98 34.81 1.94
CA ASP A 156 15.94 35.31 2.86
C ASP A 156 15.16 34.14 3.50
N PRO A 157 15.60 33.65 4.67
CA PRO A 157 14.97 32.51 5.34
C PRO A 157 13.50 32.71 5.72
N LYS A 158 12.99 33.96 5.71
CA LYS A 158 11.57 34.25 5.96
C LYS A 158 10.70 34.00 4.74
N LYS A 159 11.29 33.97 3.55
CA LYS A 159 10.60 33.69 2.30
C LYS A 159 10.54 32.18 2.10
N ILE A 160 9.42 31.61 2.54
CA ILE A 160 9.16 30.17 2.45
C ILE A 160 7.99 29.96 1.51
N GLU A 161 8.21 29.18 0.47
CA GLU A 161 7.15 28.65 -0.37
C GLU A 161 6.77 27.25 0.13
N VAL A 162 5.49 27.06 0.45
CA VAL A 162 4.99 25.82 1.05
C VAL A 162 4.08 25.10 0.07
N TRP A 163 4.38 23.83 -0.17
CA TRP A 163 3.51 22.92 -0.91
C TRP A 163 3.01 21.81 0.00
N ILE A 164 1.74 21.46 -0.14
CA ILE A 164 1.10 20.39 0.61
C ILE A 164 0.56 19.35 -0.36
N PHE A 165 1.00 18.12 -0.19
CA PHE A 165 0.37 16.96 -0.78
C PHE A 165 -0.60 16.34 0.24
N LYS A 166 -1.90 16.33 -0.08
CA LYS A 166 -2.95 15.72 0.74
C LYS A 166 -4.11 15.26 -0.15
N GLY A 167 -4.62 14.06 0.11
CA GLY A 167 -5.77 13.51 -0.63
C GLY A 167 -5.55 13.46 -2.15
N ASN A 168 -4.39 12.95 -2.58
CA ASN A 168 -3.97 12.86 -3.99
C ASN A 168 -3.93 14.21 -4.73
N LYS A 169 -3.76 15.31 -4.01
CA LYS A 169 -3.62 16.65 -4.60
C LYS A 169 -2.38 17.32 -4.04
N LEU A 170 -1.60 17.90 -4.95
CA LEU A 170 -0.49 18.79 -4.63
C LEU A 170 -0.96 20.25 -4.76
N THR A 171 -0.86 21.02 -3.69
CA THR A 171 -1.32 22.42 -3.66
C THR A 171 -0.30 23.33 -3.01
N LYS A 172 -0.07 24.51 -3.61
CA LYS A 172 0.70 25.60 -3.01
C LYS A 172 -0.14 26.28 -1.92
N GLN A 173 0.41 26.40 -0.70
CA GLN A 173 -0.16 27.27 0.32
C GLN A 173 0.23 28.72 0.04
N LYS A 174 -0.76 29.61 0.19
CA LYS A 174 -0.59 31.06 0.07
C LYS A 174 -0.07 31.65 1.37
#